data_AF-W6TPD9-F1
#
_entry.id   AF-W6TPD9-F1
#
_cell.length_a   1.000
_cell.length_b   1.000
_cell.length_c   1.000
_cell.angle_alpha   90.00
_cell.angle_beta   90.00
_cell.angle_gamma   90.00
#
_symmetry.space_group_name_H-M   'P 1'
#
loop_
_entity.id
_entity.type
_entity.pdbx_description
1 polymer ?
#
loop_
_entity_poly.entity_id
_entity_poly.type
_entity_poly.pdbx_seq_one_letter_code
_entity_poly.pdbx_strand_id
1 'polypeptide(L)'
;MPESGYTLKPTPEMRSFAEQVLHLGDANYGFVSAVTGTKSPVGQGDLEKTNDKSKANVSNLVLASYDFVIDNIKKMTDAQLDESIKLFGKFDMTKRLALAKVFEHQAHHRGQTTVYLRLAGIKPPQEKLF
;
A
#
# COMPACT_ATOMS: atom_id res chain seq x y z
N MET A 1 3.86 -14.47 -4.98
CA MET A 1 5.14 -14.61 -5.69
C MET A 1 6.09 -15.51 -4.89
N PRO A 2 6.82 -16.45 -5.51
CA PRO A 2 7.99 -17.13 -4.95
C PRO A 2 9.15 -16.17 -4.71
N GLU A 3 10.12 -16.55 -3.87
CA GLU A 3 11.30 -15.73 -3.55
C GLU A 3 12.01 -15.20 -4.81
N SER A 4 12.27 -16.08 -5.77
CA SER A 4 12.99 -15.78 -7.02
C SER A 4 12.31 -14.71 -7.89
N GLY A 5 11.01 -14.44 -7.68
CA GLY A 5 10.26 -13.44 -8.42
C GLY A 5 10.22 -12.06 -7.77
N TYR A 6 10.81 -11.85 -6.59
CA TYR A 6 10.76 -10.56 -5.89
C TYR A 6 11.54 -9.45 -6.61
N THR A 7 12.59 -9.81 -7.34
CA THR A 7 13.37 -8.88 -8.16
C THR A 7 12.81 -8.69 -9.57
N LEU A 8 11.77 -9.45 -9.94
CA LEU A 8 11.21 -9.42 -11.30
C LEU A 8 10.64 -8.04 -11.62
N LYS A 9 11.04 -7.53 -12.79
CA LYS A 9 10.51 -6.32 -13.42
C LYS A 9 9.89 -6.67 -14.77
N PRO A 10 8.66 -6.23 -15.09
CA PRO A 10 8.06 -6.42 -16.40
C PRO A 10 8.83 -5.68 -17.51
N THR A 11 9.29 -4.46 -17.21
CA THR A 11 10.23 -3.68 -18.03
C THR A 11 11.26 -3.00 -17.12
N PRO A 12 12.44 -2.56 -17.63
CA PRO A 12 13.47 -1.94 -16.80
C PRO A 12 13.02 -0.72 -15.99
N GLU A 13 12.09 0.06 -16.54
CA GLU A 13 11.55 1.31 -15.97
C GLU A 13 10.53 1.05 -14.86
N MET A 14 9.92 -0.14 -14.84
CA MET A 14 8.96 -0.50 -13.81
C MET A 14 9.65 -0.87 -12.50
N ARG A 15 8.89 -0.73 -11.41
CA ARG A 15 9.25 -1.31 -10.11
C ARG A 15 9.44 -2.82 -10.24
N SER A 16 10.31 -3.38 -9.40
CA SER A 16 10.32 -4.82 -9.16
C SER A 16 9.07 -5.26 -8.38
N PHE A 17 8.76 -6.56 -8.35
CA PHE A 17 7.64 -7.06 -7.56
C PHE A 17 7.75 -6.64 -6.09
N ALA A 18 8.94 -6.72 -5.50
CA ALA A 18 9.21 -6.29 -4.13
C ALA A 18 8.91 -4.80 -3.94
N GLU A 19 9.44 -3.94 -4.81
CA GLU A 19 9.19 -2.50 -4.76
C GLU A 19 7.70 -2.17 -4.95
N GLN A 20 7.00 -2.93 -5.80
CA GLN A 20 5.59 -2.72 -6.07
C GLN A 20 4.72 -2.95 -4.83
N VAL A 21 5.03 -3.98 -4.02
CA VAL A 21 4.30 -4.26 -2.78
C VAL A 21 4.81 -3.42 -1.60
N LEU A 22 6.09 -3.04 -1.55
CA LEU A 22 6.59 -2.08 -0.56
C LEU A 22 5.93 -0.71 -0.74
N HIS A 23 5.74 -0.27 -1.99
CA HIS A 23 5.00 0.96 -2.32
C HIS A 23 3.57 0.95 -1.78
N LEU A 24 2.90 -0.21 -1.72
CA LEU A 24 1.59 -0.33 -1.08
C LEU A 24 1.66 0.01 0.41
N GLY A 25 2.71 -0.44 1.09
CA GLY A 25 2.91 -0.16 2.50
C GLY A 25 3.25 1.31 2.76
N ASP A 26 4.05 1.95 1.91
CA ASP A 26 4.33 3.38 2.00
C ASP A 26 3.04 4.21 1.87
N ALA A 27 2.14 3.82 0.96
CA ALA A 27 0.84 4.47 0.81
C ALA A 27 -0.07 4.26 2.03
N ASN A 28 -0.12 3.05 2.59
CA ASN A 28 -0.86 2.76 3.81
C ASN A 28 -0.47 3.71 4.96
N TYR A 29 0.83 3.83 5.22
CA TYR A 29 1.34 4.74 6.25
C TYR A 29 1.02 6.20 5.94
N GLY A 30 1.33 6.67 4.73
CA GLY A 30 1.14 8.06 4.35
C GLY A 30 -0.32 8.53 4.42
N PHE A 31 -1.23 7.78 3.81
CA PHE A 31 -2.65 8.14 3.79
C PHE A 31 -3.28 8.08 5.18
N VAL A 32 -3.05 7.00 5.94
CA VAL A 32 -3.68 6.86 7.26
C VAL A 32 -3.12 7.87 8.25
N SER A 33 -1.82 8.20 8.19
CA SER A 33 -1.27 9.30 8.99
C SER A 33 -1.91 10.64 8.66
N ALA A 34 -2.14 10.94 7.37
CA ALA A 34 -2.80 12.18 6.97
C ALA A 34 -4.28 12.24 7.41
N VAL A 35 -4.97 11.10 7.40
CA VAL A 35 -6.39 11.00 7.80
C VAL A 35 -6.56 11.10 9.32
N THR A 36 -5.72 10.40 10.07
CA THR A 36 -5.91 10.21 11.52
C THR A 36 -5.11 11.21 12.36
N GLY A 37 -4.11 11.85 11.78
CA GLY A 37 -3.14 12.67 12.51
C GLY A 37 -2.10 11.84 13.27
N THR A 38 -2.21 10.50 13.30
CA THR A 38 -1.22 9.62 13.91
C THR A 38 0.08 9.67 13.13
N LYS A 39 1.19 9.99 13.81
CA LYS A 39 2.52 9.98 13.20
C LYS A 39 2.86 8.58 12.67
N SER A 40 3.26 8.50 11.40
CA SER A 40 3.77 7.26 10.82
C SER A 40 5.07 6.84 11.49
N PRO A 41 5.26 5.56 11.84
CA PRO A 41 6.55 5.03 12.28
C PRO A 41 7.56 4.91 11.14
N VAL A 42 7.12 5.01 9.89
CA VAL A 42 7.94 4.90 8.68
C VAL A 42 7.90 6.21 7.89
N GLY A 43 9.06 6.70 7.45
CA GLY A 43 9.13 7.90 6.62
C GLY A 43 8.57 7.67 5.22
N GLN A 44 8.21 8.75 4.53
CA GLN A 44 7.57 8.65 3.21
C GLN A 44 8.51 8.01 2.18
N GLY A 45 8.08 6.87 1.62
CA GLY A 45 8.84 6.14 0.61
C GLY A 45 10.02 5.35 1.17
N ASP A 46 10.12 5.21 2.48
CA ASP A 46 11.26 4.53 3.11
C ASP A 46 11.14 3.00 3.00
N LEU A 47 9.92 2.43 2.88
CA LEU A 47 9.80 0.99 2.64
C LEU A 47 10.41 0.61 1.28
N GLU A 48 10.14 1.38 0.22
CA GLU A 48 10.73 1.14 -1.11
C GLU A 48 12.28 1.17 -1.11
N LYS A 49 12.88 1.89 -0.16
CA LYS A 49 14.34 2.02 0.00
C LYS A 49 14.96 0.93 0.88
N THR A 50 14.18 -0.01 1.39
CA THR A 50 14.72 -1.11 2.20
C THR A 50 15.75 -1.93 1.40
N ASN A 51 16.85 -2.28 2.06
CA ASN A 51 17.92 -3.09 1.45
C ASN A 51 17.53 -4.57 1.40
N ASP A 52 16.88 -5.07 2.45
CA ASP A 52 16.41 -6.46 2.50
C ASP A 52 15.07 -6.58 1.79
N LYS A 53 15.12 -6.98 0.52
CA LYS A 53 13.95 -7.23 -0.32
C LYS A 53 13.54 -8.72 -0.37
N SER A 54 13.97 -9.52 0.61
CA SER A 54 13.54 -10.91 0.73
C SER A 54 12.03 -11.01 0.92
N LYS A 55 11.42 -12.11 0.49
CA LYS A 55 9.98 -12.33 0.66
C LYS A 55 9.54 -12.18 2.10
N ALA A 56 10.30 -12.76 3.03
CA ALA A 56 9.98 -12.75 4.45
C ALA A 56 9.95 -11.32 4.98
N ASN A 57 11.01 -10.53 4.75
CA ASN A 57 11.07 -9.16 5.23
C ASN A 57 10.01 -8.26 4.58
N VAL A 58 9.87 -8.33 3.25
CA VAL A 58 8.87 -7.54 2.52
C VAL A 58 7.45 -7.89 2.99
N SER A 59 7.14 -9.17 3.22
CA SER A 59 5.83 -9.57 3.74
C SER A 59 5.58 -8.98 5.13
N ASN A 60 6.58 -9.04 6.02
CA ASN A 60 6.48 -8.47 7.36
C ASN A 60 6.24 -6.95 7.33
N LEU A 61 7.02 -6.20 6.53
CA LEU A 61 6.88 -4.75 6.39
C LEU A 61 5.51 -4.36 5.83
N VAL A 62 5.05 -5.06 4.80
CA VAL A 62 3.75 -4.79 4.19
C VAL A 62 2.62 -5.12 5.16
N LEU A 63 2.66 -6.25 5.85
CA LEU A 63 1.64 -6.61 6.84
C LEU A 63 1.59 -5.62 8.02
N ALA A 64 2.74 -5.17 8.52
CA ALA A 64 2.81 -4.15 9.57
C ALA A 64 2.16 -2.82 9.14
N SER A 65 2.21 -2.48 7.85
CA SER A 65 1.49 -1.31 7.32
C SER A 65 -0.03 -1.49 7.36
N TYR A 66 -0.53 -2.70 7.13
CA TYR A 66 -1.96 -3.02 7.25
C TYR A 66 -2.41 -2.99 8.71
N ASP A 67 -1.60 -3.49 9.64
CA ASP A 67 -1.88 -3.39 11.07
C ASP A 67 -2.00 -1.92 11.50
N PHE A 68 -1.09 -1.05 11.03
CA PHE A 68 -1.19 0.39 11.27
C PHE A 68 -2.49 1.00 10.73
N VAL A 69 -2.92 0.61 9.53
CA VAL A 69 -4.19 1.04 8.94
C VAL A 69 -5.37 0.60 9.83
N ILE A 70 -5.41 -0.69 10.18
CA ILE A 70 -6.49 -1.30 10.97
C ILE A 70 -6.58 -0.64 12.36
N ASP A 71 -5.46 -0.50 13.05
CA ASP A 71 -5.41 -0.01 14.43
C ASP A 71 -5.80 1.46 14.57
N ASN A 72 -5.61 2.26 13.52
CA ASN A 72 -5.95 3.67 13.55
C ASN A 72 -7.37 3.93 13.03
N ILE A 73 -7.80 3.26 11.96
CA ILE A 73 -9.17 3.45 11.43
C ILE A 73 -10.22 2.90 12.40
N LYS A 74 -9.96 1.79 13.10
CA LYS A 74 -10.90 1.22 14.10
C LYS A 74 -11.23 2.16 15.26
N LYS A 75 -10.41 3.19 15.50
CA LYS A 75 -10.62 4.17 16.56
C LYS A 75 -11.48 5.35 16.11
N MET A 76 -11.78 5.44 14.81
CA MET A 76 -12.58 6.53 14.26
C MET A 76 -14.06 6.27 14.46
N THR A 77 -14.81 7.34 14.73
CA THR A 77 -16.27 7.31 14.67
C THR A 77 -16.76 7.59 13.24
N ASP A 78 -18.01 7.23 12.95
CA ASP A 78 -18.61 7.53 11.64
C ASP A 78 -18.65 9.02 11.34
N ALA A 79 -18.93 9.86 12.35
CA ALA A 79 -18.93 11.32 12.19
C ALA A 79 -17.53 11.85 11.82
N GLN A 80 -16.46 11.29 12.39
CA GLN A 80 -15.10 11.69 12.04
C GLN A 80 -14.76 11.37 10.58
N LEU A 81 -15.33 10.31 9.99
CA LEU A 81 -15.10 9.97 8.59
C LEU A 81 -15.59 11.07 7.64
N ASP A 82 -16.60 11.85 8.03
CA ASP A 82 -17.18 12.90 7.19
C ASP A 82 -16.52 14.28 7.41
N GLU A 83 -15.53 14.39 8.31
CA GLU A 83 -14.74 15.59 8.48
C GLU A 83 -13.86 15.89 7.25
N SER A 84 -13.77 17.16 6.88
CA SER A 84 -12.90 17.64 5.81
C SER A 84 -11.43 17.72 6.24
N ILE A 85 -10.54 17.29 5.36
CA ILE A 85 -9.10 17.40 5.50
C ILE A 85 -8.49 17.96 4.20
N LYS A 86 -7.29 18.52 4.31
CA LYS A 86 -6.43 18.82 3.16
C LYS A 86 -5.39 17.71 3.02
N LEU A 87 -5.75 16.64 2.33
CA LEU A 87 -4.88 15.46 2.13
C LEU A 87 -3.56 15.88 1.49
N PHE A 88 -2.45 15.50 2.14
CA PHE A 88 -1.07 15.88 1.76
C PHE A 88 -0.86 17.38 1.55
N GLY A 89 -1.64 18.22 2.23
CA GLY A 89 -1.58 19.68 2.10
C GLY A 89 -2.02 20.20 0.73
N LYS A 90 -2.66 19.37 -0.10
CA LYS A 90 -3.00 19.72 -1.50
C LYS A 90 -4.46 19.49 -1.86
N PHE A 91 -5.07 18.39 -1.40
CA PHE A 91 -6.38 17.97 -1.90
C PHE A 91 -7.44 18.08 -0.80
N ASP A 92 -8.42 18.94 -0.99
CA ASP A 92 -9.56 19.08 -0.08
C ASP A 92 -10.56 17.92 -0.31
N MET A 93 -10.80 17.13 0.73
CA MET A 93 -11.74 16.00 0.71
C MET A 93 -12.14 15.56 2.12
N THR A 94 -13.14 14.70 2.25
CA THR A 94 -13.46 14.07 3.53
C THR A 94 -12.44 12.98 3.88
N LYS A 95 -12.29 12.67 5.17
CA LYS A 95 -11.49 11.52 5.64
C LYS A 95 -11.94 10.22 4.98
N ARG A 96 -13.26 10.02 4.81
CA ARG A 96 -13.85 8.87 4.12
C ARG A 96 -13.35 8.75 2.68
N LEU A 97 -13.33 9.85 1.93
CA LEU A 97 -12.84 9.85 0.56
C LEU A 97 -11.33 9.59 0.51
N ALA A 98 -10.55 10.15 1.43
CA ALA A 98 -9.12 9.87 1.53
C ALA A 98 -8.83 8.38 1.83
N LEU A 99 -9.63 7.74 2.69
CA LEU A 99 -9.54 6.30 2.94
C LEU A 99 -9.96 5.47 1.71
N ALA A 100 -10.99 5.90 0.99
CA ALA A 100 -11.35 5.29 -0.28
C ALA A 100 -10.22 5.43 -1.32
N LYS A 101 -9.46 6.52 -1.29
CA LYS A 101 -8.29 6.71 -2.17
C LYS A 101 -7.14 5.76 -1.87
N VAL A 102 -6.83 5.51 -0.59
CA VAL A 102 -5.81 4.48 -0.28
C VAL A 102 -6.30 3.09 -0.69
N PHE A 103 -7.59 2.78 -0.51
CA PHE A 103 -8.17 1.52 -0.99
C PHE A 103 -8.09 1.38 -2.53
N GLU A 104 -8.45 2.42 -3.29
CA GLU A 104 -8.32 2.47 -4.75
C GLU A 104 -6.85 2.28 -5.19
N HIS A 105 -5.91 2.92 -4.50
CA HIS A 105 -4.47 2.77 -4.73
C HIS A 105 -4.01 1.33 -4.53
N GLN A 106 -4.50 0.64 -3.49
CA GLN A 106 -4.25 -0.80 -3.30
C GLN A 106 -4.77 -1.61 -4.48
N ALA A 107 -6.01 -1.37 -4.93
CA ALA A 107 -6.58 -2.08 -6.07
C ALA A 107 -5.79 -1.86 -7.36
N HIS A 108 -5.38 -0.62 -7.64
CA HIS A 108 -4.57 -0.25 -8.79
C HIS A 108 -3.25 -1.05 -8.85
N HIS A 109 -2.47 -1.03 -7.78
CA HIS A 109 -1.16 -1.68 -7.76
C HIS A 109 -1.25 -3.21 -7.59
N ARG A 110 -2.24 -3.74 -6.84
CA ARG A 110 -2.51 -5.19 -6.83
C ARG A 110 -2.88 -5.69 -8.23
N GLY A 111 -3.69 -4.93 -8.97
CA GLY A 111 -3.96 -5.20 -10.39
C GLY A 111 -2.69 -5.30 -11.22
N GLN A 112 -1.74 -4.37 -11.04
CA GLN A 112 -0.43 -4.45 -11.71
C GLN A 112 0.31 -5.75 -11.36
N THR A 113 0.30 -6.20 -10.10
CA THR A 113 0.98 -7.44 -9.69
C THR A 113 0.48 -8.71 -10.40
N THR A 114 -0.75 -8.69 -10.94
CA THR A 114 -1.27 -9.79 -11.76
C THR A 114 -0.36 -10.06 -12.96
N VAL A 115 0.14 -9.02 -13.61
CA VAL A 115 1.04 -9.13 -14.77
C VAL A 115 2.37 -9.76 -14.34
N TYR A 116 2.92 -9.35 -13.20
CA TYR A 116 4.17 -9.90 -12.65
C TYR A 116 4.05 -11.40 -12.39
N LEU A 117 2.94 -11.81 -11.76
CA LEU A 117 2.66 -13.23 -11.49
C LEU A 117 2.59 -14.04 -12.79
N ARG A 118 1.91 -13.52 -13.82
CA ARG A 118 1.82 -14.19 -15.13
C ARG A 118 3.17 -14.29 -15.84
N LEU A 119 3.97 -13.24 -15.84
CA LEU A 119 5.33 -13.26 -16.41
C LEU A 119 6.25 -14.27 -15.70
N ALA A 120 6.04 -14.47 -14.40
CA ALA A 120 6.72 -15.50 -13.62
C ALA A 120 6.10 -16.91 -13.78
N GLY A 121 5.15 -17.11 -14.69
CA GLY A 121 4.50 -18.41 -14.92
C GLY A 121 3.53 -18.84 -13.82
N ILE A 122 3.11 -17.91 -12.95
CA ILE A 122 2.25 -18.19 -11.80
C ILE A 122 0.81 -17.79 -12.12
N LYS A 123 -0.15 -18.65 -11.76
CA LYS A 123 -1.57 -18.30 -11.77
C LYS A 123 -1.85 -17.29 -10.64
N PRO A 124 -2.32 -16.06 -10.96
CA PRO A 124 -2.70 -15.08 -9.95
C PRO A 124 -3.87 -15.56 -9.09
N PRO A 125 -3.99 -15.06 -7.85
CA PRO A 125 -5.20 -15.29 -7.05
C PRO A 125 -6.42 -14.67 -7.74
N GLN A 126 -7.62 -15.04 -7.30
CA GLN A 126 -8.83 -14.32 -7.72
C GLN A 126 -8.84 -12.93 -7.09
N GLU A 127 -8.95 -11.89 -7.91
CA GLU A 127 -8.83 -10.50 -7.45
C GLU A 127 -10.06 -9.94 -6.71
N LYS A 128 -11.10 -10.76 -6.47
CA LYS A 128 -12.32 -10.42 -5.67
C LYS A 128 -12.82 -8.98 -5.86
N LEU A 129 -12.95 -8.56 -7.11
CA LEU A 129 -13.52 -7.24 -7.44
C LEU A 129 -15.03 -7.19 -7.15
N PHE A 130 -15.67 -8.36 -7.09
CA PHE A 130 -17.06 -8.60 -6.75
C PHE A 130 -17.15 -9.79 -5.79
#